data_AF-A0A1T0ASD7-F1
#
_entry.id   AF-A0A1T0ASD7-F1
#
_cell.length_a   1.000
_cell.length_b   1.000
_cell.length_c   1.000
_cell.angle_alpha   90.00
_cell.angle_beta   90.00
_cell.angle_gamma   90.00
#
_symmetry.space_group_name_H-M   'P 1'
#
loop_
_entity.id
_entity.type
_entity.pdbx_description
1 polymer ?
#
loop_
_entity_poly.entity_id
_entity_poly.type
_entity_poly.pdbx_seq_one_letter_code
_entity_poly.pdbx_strand_id
1 'polypeptide(L)'
;MNKNAMLAYDDLPELTDEQLAQFKPIEQVMPPEFMQMVLAHQAEREAERRRGKQKAPTKQAITIRLSPEIITAFKATGKGWQTRINEVLLQHIQTAM
;
A
#
# COMPACT_ATOMS: atom_id res chain seq x y z
N MET A 1 8.27 19.21 -42.32
CA MET A 1 8.25 17.86 -41.71
C MET A 1 9.58 17.64 -41.02
N ASN A 2 9.67 17.89 -39.70
CA ASN A 2 10.88 17.58 -38.96
C ASN A 2 10.73 16.16 -38.41
N LYS A 3 11.52 15.23 -38.94
CA LYS A 3 11.52 13.83 -38.51
C LYS A 3 12.35 13.77 -37.23
N ASN A 4 11.73 13.87 -36.07
CA ASN A 4 12.41 13.52 -34.82
C ASN A 4 12.76 12.03 -34.90
N ALA A 5 14.02 11.74 -35.25
CA ALA A 5 14.59 10.41 -35.11
C ALA A 5 14.53 10.06 -33.63
N MET A 6 13.75 9.04 -33.29
CA MET A 6 13.68 8.53 -31.93
C MET A 6 15.05 7.87 -31.65
N LEU A 7 15.87 8.51 -30.80
CA LEU A 7 17.15 7.95 -30.38
C LEU A 7 16.92 6.63 -29.63
N ALA A 8 17.81 5.65 -29.82
CA ALA A 8 17.82 4.48 -28.97
C ALA A 8 18.20 4.89 -27.54
N TYR A 9 17.72 4.14 -26.54
CA TYR A 9 17.99 4.46 -25.12
C TYR A 9 19.49 4.53 -24.82
N ASP A 10 20.28 3.64 -25.42
CA ASP A 10 21.74 3.56 -25.23
C ASP A 10 22.51 4.72 -25.89
N ASP A 11 21.87 5.45 -26.80
CA ASP A 11 22.45 6.62 -27.49
C ASP A 11 22.03 7.96 -26.84
N LEU A 12 21.31 7.91 -25.70
CA LEU A 12 20.95 9.13 -24.98
C LEU A 12 22.21 9.77 -24.38
N PRO A 13 22.45 11.07 -24.61
CA PRO A 13 23.59 11.75 -24.01
C PRO A 13 23.46 11.73 -22.47
N GLU A 14 24.58 11.50 -21.79
CA GLU A 14 24.64 11.59 -20.34
C GLU A 14 24.32 13.02 -19.87
N LEU A 15 23.62 13.13 -18.75
CA LEU A 15 23.30 14.42 -18.15
C LEU A 15 24.55 15.02 -17.52
N THR A 16 24.95 16.22 -17.94
CA THR A 16 26.12 16.91 -17.38
C THR A 16 25.78 17.62 -16.07
N ASP A 17 26.79 17.88 -15.23
CA ASP A 17 26.61 18.62 -13.97
C ASP A 17 26.05 20.03 -14.20
N GLU A 18 26.45 20.68 -15.31
CA GLU A 18 25.92 21.99 -15.71
C GLU A 18 24.43 21.94 -16.07
N GLN A 19 23.99 20.86 -16.72
CA GLN A 19 22.59 20.64 -17.06
C GLN A 19 21.77 20.36 -15.79
N LEU A 20 22.30 19.57 -14.87
CA LEU A 20 21.66 19.28 -13.59
C LEU A 20 21.49 20.55 -12.74
N ALA A 21 22.47 21.45 -12.76
CA ALA A 21 22.42 22.72 -12.04
C ALA A 21 21.29 23.67 -12.53
N GLN A 22 20.77 23.47 -13.74
CA GLN A 22 19.69 24.29 -14.30
C GLN A 22 18.30 23.81 -13.90
N PHE A 23 18.18 22.67 -13.22
CA PHE A 23 16.88 22.10 -12.86
C PHE A 23 16.18 22.98 -11.83
N LYS A 24 14.89 23.23 -12.04
CA LYS A 24 14.05 24.05 -11.16
C LYS A 24 12.86 23.23 -10.68
N PRO A 25 12.30 23.58 -9.50
CA PRO A 25 11.04 23.00 -9.04
C PRO A 25 9.95 23.17 -10.10
N ILE A 26 9.09 22.15 -10.24
CA ILE A 26 8.06 22.10 -11.28
C ILE A 26 7.09 23.29 -11.18
N GLU A 27 6.87 23.79 -9.96
CA GLU A 27 6.03 24.95 -9.66
C GLU A 27 6.58 26.24 -10.28
N GLN A 28 7.89 26.31 -10.55
CA GLN A 28 8.54 27.50 -11.11
C GLN A 28 8.61 27.49 -12.65
N VAL A 29 8.37 26.35 -13.29
CA VAL A 29 8.52 26.17 -14.74
C VAL A 29 7.21 25.89 -15.46
N MET A 30 6.20 25.38 -14.74
CA MET A 30 4.89 25.07 -15.31
C MET A 30 3.86 26.17 -15.04
N PRO A 31 2.86 26.35 -15.92
CA PRO A 31 1.74 27.25 -15.66
C PRO A 31 0.96 26.86 -14.39
N PRO A 32 0.45 27.84 -13.60
CA PRO A 32 -0.32 27.56 -12.38
C PRO A 32 -1.55 26.66 -12.60
N GLU A 33 -2.22 26.80 -13.75
CA GLU A 33 -3.39 25.99 -14.12
C GLU A 33 -3.03 24.50 -14.28
N PHE A 34 -1.86 24.22 -14.86
CA PHE A 34 -1.37 22.85 -14.99
C PHE A 34 -1.08 22.24 -13.62
N MET A 35 -0.48 23.01 -12.71
CA MET A 35 -0.22 22.55 -11.34
C MET A 35 -1.52 22.22 -10.59
N GLN A 36 -2.55 23.07 -10.73
CA GLN A 36 -3.85 22.81 -10.14
C GLN A 36 -4.49 21.52 -10.67
N MET A 37 -4.43 21.30 -11.99
CA MET A 37 -4.92 20.07 -12.61
C MET A 37 -4.19 18.83 -12.07
N VAL A 38 -2.86 18.87 -11.98
CA VAL A 38 -2.05 17.74 -11.47
C VAL A 38 -2.40 17.43 -10.01
N LEU A 39 -2.49 18.46 -9.16
CA LEU A 39 -2.80 18.29 -7.75
C LEU A 39 -4.23 17.77 -7.54
N ALA A 40 -5.21 18.27 -8.30
CA ALA A 40 -6.58 17.77 -8.26
C ALA A 40 -6.65 16.29 -8.66
N HIS A 41 -5.97 15.91 -9.74
CA HIS A 41 -5.88 14.52 -10.16
C HIS A 41 -5.23 13.63 -9.09
N GLN A 42 -4.14 14.08 -8.46
CA GLN A 42 -3.51 13.34 -7.37
C GLN A 42 -4.46 13.13 -6.19
N ALA A 43 -5.19 14.18 -5.77
CA ALA A 43 -6.15 14.11 -4.69
C ALA A 43 -7.30 13.14 -4.98
N GLU A 44 -7.83 13.12 -6.22
CA GLU A 44 -8.82 12.14 -6.67
C GLU A 44 -8.28 10.71 -6.56
N ARG A 45 -7.04 10.48 -7.05
CA ARG A 45 -6.40 9.16 -7.00
C ARG A 45 -6.13 8.70 -5.57
N GLU A 46 -5.74 9.59 -4.67
CA GLU A 46 -5.59 9.28 -3.24
C GLU A 46 -6.94 8.97 -2.59
N ALA A 47 -7.98 9.73 -2.94
CA ALA A 47 -9.35 9.51 -2.48
C ALA A 47 -9.98 8.21 -3.03
N GLU A 48 -9.53 7.71 -4.18
CA GLU A 48 -9.85 6.39 -4.72
C GLU A 48 -9.06 5.27 -4.02
N ARG A 49 -7.81 5.54 -3.63
CA ARG A 49 -6.90 4.60 -2.95
C ARG A 49 -7.25 4.41 -1.47
N ARG A 50 -8.54 4.35 -1.11
CA ARG A 50 -9.05 4.00 0.24
C ARG A 50 -8.80 2.54 0.65
N ARG A 51 -7.68 1.93 0.27
CA ARG A 51 -7.06 1.00 1.21
C ARG A 51 -6.54 1.90 2.33
N GLY A 52 -7.36 2.05 3.37
CA GLY A 52 -7.02 2.88 4.51
C GLY A 52 -5.60 2.59 4.99
N LYS A 53 -4.97 3.56 5.68
CA LYS A 53 -3.73 3.35 6.45
C LYS A 53 -3.76 1.91 6.95
N GLN A 54 -2.76 1.09 6.63
CA GLN A 54 -2.53 -0.16 7.33
C GLN A 54 -2.29 0.21 8.80
N LYS A 55 -3.38 0.50 9.52
CA LYS A 55 -3.43 0.60 10.96
C LYS A 55 -2.97 -0.79 11.40
N ALA A 56 -2.03 -0.80 12.33
CA ALA A 56 -1.33 -1.97 12.85
C ALA A 56 -2.15 -3.28 12.79
N PRO A 57 -1.50 -4.44 12.58
CA PRO A 57 -2.21 -5.71 12.45
C PRO A 57 -3.24 -5.86 13.58
N THR A 58 -4.52 -5.97 13.22
CA THR A 58 -5.62 -6.05 14.19
C THR A 58 -5.57 -7.31 15.05
N LYS A 59 -4.67 -8.24 14.72
CA LYS A 59 -4.39 -9.49 15.44
C LYS A 59 -2.89 -9.61 15.66
N GLN A 60 -2.49 -9.95 16.87
CA GLN A 60 -1.10 -10.25 17.19
C GLN A 60 -0.83 -11.75 16.95
N ALA A 61 0.19 -12.07 16.17
CA ALA A 61 0.64 -13.45 16.02
C ALA A 61 1.50 -13.83 17.23
N ILE A 62 1.00 -14.75 18.05
CA ILE A 62 1.73 -15.30 19.21
C ILE A 62 1.77 -16.82 19.12
N THR A 63 2.79 -17.43 19.72
CA THR A 63 2.90 -18.89 19.82
C THR A 63 2.26 -19.34 21.14
N ILE A 64 1.11 -20.02 21.06
CA ILE A 64 0.43 -20.63 22.21
C ILE A 64 0.32 -22.14 22.01
N ARG A 65 0.34 -22.90 23.11
CA ARG A 65 0.07 -24.34 23.10
C ARG A 65 -1.37 -24.56 23.57
N LEU A 66 -2.14 -25.32 22.80
CA LEU A 66 -3.51 -25.71 23.12
C LEU A 66 -3.60 -27.23 23.21
N SER A 67 -4.55 -27.73 24.00
CA SER A 67 -4.78 -29.18 24.12
C SER A 67 -5.05 -29.82 22.75
N PRO A 68 -4.55 -31.04 22.48
CA PRO A 68 -4.75 -31.73 21.21
C PRO A 68 -6.21 -31.89 20.80
N GLU A 69 -7.10 -32.12 21.78
CA GLU A 69 -8.54 -32.25 21.57
C GLU A 69 -9.16 -30.98 20.98
N ILE A 70 -8.77 -29.81 21.50
CA ILE A 70 -9.22 -28.50 20.99
C ILE A 70 -8.76 -28.32 19.54
N ILE A 71 -7.47 -28.57 19.27
CA ILE A 71 -6.91 -28.41 17.92
C ILE A 71 -7.64 -29.33 16.93
N THR A 72 -7.89 -30.59 17.32
CA THR A 72 -8.57 -31.59 16.49
C THR A 72 -10.00 -31.17 16.19
N ALA A 73 -10.76 -30.78 17.21
CA ALA A 73 -12.14 -30.34 17.07
C ALA A 73 -12.28 -29.13 16.15
N PHE A 74 -11.45 -28.09 16.33
CA PHE A 74 -11.52 -26.90 15.48
C PHE A 74 -11.03 -27.18 14.06
N LYS A 75 -9.93 -27.91 13.86
CA LYS A 75 -9.45 -28.26 12.51
C LYS A 75 -10.48 -29.04 11.70
N ALA A 76 -11.28 -29.89 12.34
CA ALA A 76 -12.36 -30.61 11.68
C ALA A 76 -13.45 -29.68 11.08
N THR A 77 -13.56 -28.43 11.55
CA THR A 77 -14.48 -27.42 10.98
C THR A 77 -14.03 -26.86 9.62
N GLY A 78 -12.85 -27.26 9.15
CA GLY A 78 -12.32 -26.89 7.83
C GLY A 78 -11.80 -25.46 7.75
N LYS A 79 -11.96 -24.83 6.58
CA LYS A 79 -11.45 -23.48 6.31
C LYS A 79 -12.01 -22.49 7.34
N GLY A 80 -11.12 -21.69 7.93
CA GLY A 80 -11.49 -20.68 8.93
C GLY A 80 -11.51 -21.18 10.38
N TRP A 81 -11.03 -22.40 10.67
CA TRP A 81 -10.97 -22.91 12.04
C TRP A 81 -10.21 -22.00 13.03
N GLN A 82 -9.16 -21.31 12.57
CA GLN A 82 -8.42 -20.32 13.37
C GLN A 82 -9.25 -19.08 13.71
N THR A 83 -10.16 -18.67 12.83
CA THR A 83 -11.09 -17.58 13.10
C THR A 83 -12.12 -18.02 14.14
N ARG A 84 -12.67 -19.24 14.01
CA ARG A 84 -13.64 -19.79 14.96
C ARG A 84 -13.07 -19.92 16.37
N ILE A 85 -11.84 -20.43 16.52
CA ILE A 85 -11.24 -20.52 17.85
C ILE A 85 -11.00 -19.14 18.47
N ASN A 86 -10.62 -18.14 17.67
CA ASN A 86 -10.49 -16.76 18.13
C ASN A 86 -11.84 -16.18 18.59
N GLU A 87 -12.93 -16.43 17.88
CA GLU A 87 -14.28 -15.99 18.27
C GLU A 87 -14.73 -16.58 19.61
N VAL A 88 -14.50 -17.87 19.82
CA VAL A 88 -14.82 -18.55 21.09
C VAL A 88 -14.04 -17.93 22.26
N LEU A 89 -12.74 -17.65 22.07
CA LEU A 89 -11.94 -16.99 23.09
C LEU A 89 -12.44 -15.56 23.40
N LEU A 90 -12.84 -14.80 22.37
CA LEU A 90 -13.43 -13.47 22.55
C LEU A 90 -14.76 -13.53 23.31
N GLN A 91 -15.64 -14.47 22.95
CA GLN A 91 -16.91 -14.67 23.66
C GLN A 91 -16.70 -15.04 25.12
N HIS A 92 -15.71 -15.89 25.41
CA HIS A 92 -15.37 -16.25 26.78
C HIS A 92 -14.93 -15.03 27.59
N ILE A 93 -14.07 -14.17 27.03
CA ILE A 93 -13.64 -12.92 27.69
C ILE A 93 -14.83 -11.99 27.95
N GLN A 94 -15.73 -11.83 26.97
CA GLN A 94 -16.92 -10.96 27.11
C GLN A 94 -17.96 -11.49 28.11
N THR A 95 -17.98 -12.81 28.34
CA THR A 95 -18.92 -13.44 29.29
C THR A 95 -18.33 -13.51 30.70
N ALA A 96 -17.01 -13.61 30.81
CA ALA A 96 -16.30 -13.69 32.08
C ALA A 96 -15.99 -12.32 32.72
N MET A 97 -16.24 -11.23 32.00
CA MET A 97 -16.17 -9.84 32.46
C MET A 97 -17.57 -9.25 32.59
#